data_AF-A0A7J3MKG3-F1
#
_entry.id   AF-A0A7J3MKG3-F1
#
_cell.length_a   1.000
_cell.length_b   1.000
_cell.length_c   1.000
_cell.angle_alpha   90.00
_cell.angle_beta   90.00
_cell.angle_gamma   90.00
#
_symmetry.space_group_name_H-M   'P 1'
#
loop_
_entity.id
_entity.type
_entity.pdbx_description
1 polymer ?
#
loop_
_entity_poly.entity_id
_entity_poly.type
_entity_poly.pdbx_seq_one_letter_code
_entity_poly.pdbx_strand_id
1 'polypeptide(L)'
;MAQVVESGQPDKYTKNIKVFYNREEVAEGKVYLADEQEAKIFRQKLKKKIKEGMPYSVKVIFKNEEYAKKLMQEVEKAISTMYSDVDSKHVFLLVERNGRLERVKE
;
A
#
# COMPACT_ATOMS: atom_id res chain seq x y z
N MET A 1 0.63 17.68 7.13
CA MET A 1 0.00 16.85 6.09
C MET A 1 0.91 15.69 5.79
N ALA A 2 0.35 14.47 5.72
CA ALA A 2 1.09 13.31 5.23
C ALA A 2 1.32 13.43 3.71
N GLN A 3 2.53 13.14 3.24
CA GLN A 3 2.89 13.14 1.82
C GLN A 3 3.19 11.71 1.38
N VAL A 4 2.47 11.22 0.37
CA VAL A 4 2.74 9.94 -0.28
C VAL A 4 3.65 10.20 -1.48
N VAL A 5 4.74 9.46 -1.60
CA VAL A 5 5.67 9.54 -2.74
C VAL A 5 5.95 8.15 -3.29
N GLU A 6 6.10 8.05 -4.60
CA GLU A 6 6.57 6.82 -5.26
C GLU A 6 8.08 6.69 -5.04
N SER A 7 8.56 5.50 -4.69
CA SER A 7 9.98 5.27 -4.46
C SER A 7 10.51 4.02 -5.19
N GLY A 8 11.77 4.10 -5.64
CA GLY A 8 12.41 3.01 -6.39
C GLY A 8 12.02 2.96 -7.87
N GLN A 9 12.45 1.91 -8.56
CA GLN A 9 12.06 1.68 -9.95
C GLN A 9 10.60 1.19 -10.01
N PRO A 10 9.74 1.84 -10.80
CA PRO A 10 8.38 1.37 -11.02
C PRO A 10 8.42 0.06 -11.81
N ASP A 11 7.80 -0.99 -11.28
CA ASP A 11 7.47 -2.17 -12.07
C ASP A 11 6.13 -1.91 -12.77
N LYS A 12 5.92 -2.47 -13.97
CA LYS A 12 4.69 -2.28 -14.74
C LYS A 12 3.44 -2.60 -13.90
N TYR A 13 3.55 -3.52 -12.93
CA TYR A 13 2.42 -4.04 -12.17
C TYR A 13 2.40 -3.62 -10.70
N THR A 14 3.52 -3.10 -10.19
CA THR A 14 3.62 -2.67 -8.79
C THR A 14 4.43 -1.41 -8.63
N LYS A 15 3.97 -0.50 -7.77
CA LYS A 15 4.72 0.68 -7.36
C LYS A 15 4.99 0.63 -5.87
N ASN A 16 6.20 0.98 -5.45
CA ASN A 16 6.46 1.18 -4.03
C ASN A 16 6.15 2.62 -3.67
N ILE A 17 5.55 2.80 -2.51
CA ILE A 17 5.21 4.11 -1.97
C ILE A 17 5.85 4.28 -0.60
N LYS A 18 6.16 5.54 -0.26
CA LYS A 18 6.62 5.95 1.06
C LYS A 18 5.74 7.08 1.55
N VAL A 19 5.46 7.10 2.84
CA VAL A 19 4.66 8.13 3.49
C VAL A 19 5.55 8.94 4.41
N PHE A 20 5.56 10.25 4.20
CA PHE A 20 6.32 11.20 5.00
C PHE A 20 5.39 12.10 5.81
N TYR A 21 5.73 12.33 7.08
CA TYR A 21 5.07 13.30 7.95
C TYR A 21 6.14 14.12 8.66
N ASN A 22 6.07 15.45 8.58
CA ASN A 22 7.08 16.35 9.14
C ASN A 22 8.53 16.02 8.70
N ARG A 23 8.72 15.59 7.45
CA ARG A 23 10.00 15.12 6.86
C ARG A 23 10.55 13.80 7.41
N GLU A 24 9.80 13.11 8.28
CA GLU A 24 10.11 11.75 8.75
C GLU A 24 9.34 10.71 7.94
N GLU A 25 9.99 9.61 7.56
CA GLU A 25 9.34 8.48 6.89
C GLU A 25 8.57 7.64 7.93
N VAL A 26 7.24 7.75 7.91
CA VAL A 26 6.35 7.14 8.91
C VAL A 26 5.70 5.84 8.44
N ALA A 27 5.64 5.60 7.13
CA ALA A 27 5.14 4.36 6.58
C ALA A 27 5.74 4.04 5.20
N GLU A 28 5.72 2.78 4.83
CA GLU A 28 6.09 2.31 3.49
C GLU A 28 5.01 1.38 2.94
N GLY A 29 4.92 1.27 1.63
CA GLY A 29 3.86 0.48 1.03
C GLY A 29 4.12 0.05 -0.39
N LYS A 30 3.19 -0.77 -0.88
CA LYS A 30 3.18 -1.29 -2.24
C LYS A 30 1.77 -1.19 -2.82
N VAL A 31 1.70 -0.59 -3.98
CA VAL A 31 0.50 -0.44 -4.81
C VAL A 31 0.55 -1.51 -5.89
N TYR A 32 -0.55 -2.23 -6.06
CA TYR A 32 -0.71 -3.29 -7.04
C TYR A 32 -1.68 -2.79 -8.11
N LEU A 33 -1.18 -2.55 -9.32
CA LEU A 33 -1.92 -1.91 -10.43
C LEU A 33 -2.45 -2.92 -11.47
N ALA A 34 -2.18 -4.21 -11.29
CA ALA A 34 -2.55 -5.22 -12.28
C ALA A 34 -4.02 -5.65 -12.14
N ASP A 35 -4.75 -5.61 -13.25
CA ASP A 35 -6.08 -6.23 -13.41
C ASP A 35 -6.00 -7.77 -13.31
N GLU A 36 -7.10 -8.43 -12.95
CA GLU A 36 -7.16 -9.87 -12.67
C GLU A 36 -6.69 -10.74 -13.85
N GLN A 37 -6.87 -10.29 -15.09
CA GLN A 37 -6.37 -10.97 -16.30
C GLN A 37 -4.85 -10.85 -16.47
N GLU A 38 -4.26 -9.67 -16.29
CA GLU A 38 -2.81 -9.47 -16.37
C GLU A 38 -2.08 -10.20 -15.23
N ALA A 39 -2.67 -10.19 -14.02
CA ALA A 39 -2.17 -10.94 -12.88
C ALA A 39 -2.16 -12.45 -13.11
N LYS A 40 -3.18 -13.02 -13.81
CA LYS A 40 -3.24 -14.44 -14.18
C LYS A 40 -2.13 -14.83 -15.17
N ILE A 41 -1.94 -14.04 -16.22
CA ILE A 41 -0.87 -14.28 -17.23
C ILE A 41 0.51 -14.19 -16.56
N PHE A 42 0.69 -13.27 -15.63
CA PHE A 42 1.95 -13.08 -14.91
C PHE A 42 2.25 -14.20 -13.91
N ARG A 43 1.24 -14.74 -13.19
CA ARG A 43 1.40 -15.94 -12.33
C ARG A 43 1.83 -17.18 -13.11
N GLN A 44 1.40 -17.31 -14.37
CA GLN A 44 1.84 -18.40 -15.22
C GLN A 44 3.30 -18.24 -15.66
N LYS A 45 3.75 -17.01 -15.98
CA LYS A 45 5.13 -16.74 -16.42
C LYS A 45 6.16 -16.75 -15.30
N LEU A 46 5.81 -16.23 -14.12
CA LEU A 46 6.68 -16.22 -12.95
C LEU A 46 6.09 -17.21 -11.94
N LYS A 47 6.79 -18.33 -11.69
CA LYS A 47 6.51 -19.30 -10.60
C LYS A 47 6.55 -18.69 -9.18
N LYS A 48 6.45 -17.37 -9.05
CA LYS A 48 6.32 -16.66 -7.79
C LYS A 48 4.83 -16.64 -7.41
N LYS A 49 4.57 -17.10 -6.19
CA LYS A 49 3.29 -16.91 -5.49
C LYS A 49 3.01 -15.41 -5.39
N ILE A 50 2.34 -14.84 -6.38
CA ILE A 50 1.53 -13.64 -6.14
C ILE A 50 0.46 -14.12 -5.16
N LYS A 51 0.71 -13.90 -3.86
CA LYS A 51 -0.32 -14.05 -2.82
C LYS A 51 -1.53 -13.28 -3.33
N GLU A 52 -2.71 -13.88 -3.26
CA GLU A 52 -3.99 -13.28 -3.62
C GLU A 52 -4.07 -11.85 -3.09
N GLY A 53 -3.63 -10.92 -3.92
CA GLY A 53 -3.68 -9.49 -3.71
C GLY A 53 -4.72 -9.06 -4.71
N MET A 54 -5.82 -8.53 -4.19
CA MET A 54 -6.90 -8.01 -5.01
C MET A 54 -6.29 -7.08 -6.06
N PRO A 55 -6.66 -7.21 -7.34
CA PRO A 55 -6.26 -6.24 -8.35
C PRO A 55 -6.66 -4.84 -7.88
N TYR A 56 -5.83 -3.83 -8.15
CA TYR A 56 -6.04 -2.46 -7.67
C TYR A 56 -6.12 -2.36 -6.14
N SER A 57 -5.10 -2.86 -5.44
CA SER A 57 -4.99 -2.74 -3.97
C SER A 57 -3.70 -2.07 -3.53
N VAL A 58 -3.71 -1.53 -2.32
CA VAL A 58 -2.57 -0.87 -1.72
C VAL A 58 -2.33 -1.44 -0.33
N LYS A 59 -1.08 -1.76 -0.02
CA LYS A 59 -0.67 -2.14 1.34
C LYS A 59 0.29 -1.10 1.85
N VAL A 60 -0.04 -0.47 2.98
CA VAL A 60 0.81 0.48 3.70
C VAL A 60 1.09 -0.10 5.07
N ILE A 61 2.36 -0.10 5.47
CA ILE A 61 2.83 -0.55 6.77
C ILE A 61 3.41 0.66 7.48
N PHE A 62 2.75 1.07 8.56
CA PHE A 62 3.22 2.12 9.44
C PHE A 62 4.31 1.60 10.36
N LYS A 63 5.34 2.42 10.59
CA LYS A 63 6.42 2.12 11.53
C LYS A 63 6.00 2.25 12.99
N ASN A 64 4.96 3.05 13.26
CA ASN A 64 4.47 3.31 14.60
C ASN A 64 2.93 3.34 14.61
N GLU A 65 2.34 2.71 15.62
CA GLU A 65 0.89 2.69 15.84
C GLU A 65 0.29 4.08 16.07
N GLU A 66 1.01 4.97 16.76
CA GLU A 66 0.55 6.34 17.00
C GLU A 66 0.35 7.09 15.68
N TYR A 67 1.35 7.01 14.78
CA TYR A 67 1.24 7.57 13.44
C TYR A 67 0.16 6.86 12.61
N ALA A 68 0.02 5.55 12.76
CA ALA A 68 -1.01 4.79 12.07
C ALA A 68 -2.41 5.31 12.40
N LYS A 69 -2.74 5.50 13.69
CA LYS A 69 -4.04 6.03 14.12
C LYS A 69 -4.22 7.50 13.73
N LYS A 70 -3.16 8.31 13.88
CA LYS A 70 -3.22 9.74 13.61
C LYS A 70 -3.36 10.05 12.12
N LEU A 71 -2.72 9.26 11.26
CA LEU A 71 -2.57 9.55 9.83
C LEU A 71 -3.38 8.62 8.92
N MET A 72 -4.10 7.61 9.46
CA MET A 72 -4.79 6.63 8.62
C MET A 72 -5.71 7.27 7.58
N GLN A 73 -6.56 8.21 8.01
CA GLN A 73 -7.53 8.87 7.12
C GLN A 73 -6.83 9.79 6.11
N GLU A 74 -5.77 10.50 6.52
CA GLU A 74 -4.96 11.33 5.61
C GLU A 74 -4.28 10.48 4.54
N VAL A 75 -3.69 9.34 4.93
CA VAL A 75 -2.96 8.44 4.02
C VAL A 75 -3.93 7.74 3.07
N GLU A 76 -5.08 7.27 3.55
CA GLU A 76 -6.10 6.65 2.71
C GLU A 76 -6.61 7.64 1.64
N LYS A 77 -6.87 8.89 2.03
CA LYS A 77 -7.30 9.93 1.11
C LYS A 77 -6.19 10.29 0.10
N ALA A 78 -4.94 10.40 0.55
CA ALA A 78 -3.82 10.68 -0.34
C ALA A 78 -3.62 9.57 -1.37
N ILE A 79 -3.75 8.31 -0.97
CA ILE A 79 -3.67 7.14 -1.86
C ILE A 79 -4.82 7.13 -2.86
N SER A 80 -6.06 7.33 -2.39
CA SER A 80 -7.23 7.37 -3.27
C SER A 80 -7.15 8.53 -4.28
N THR A 81 -6.51 9.64 -3.90
CA THR A 81 -6.26 10.78 -4.80
C THR A 81 -5.19 10.47 -5.84
N MET A 82 -4.09 9.82 -5.44
CA MET A 82 -2.97 9.48 -6.32
C MET A 82 -3.28 8.31 -7.27
N TYR A 83 -4.11 7.37 -6.82
CA TYR A 83 -4.50 6.16 -7.54
C TYR A 83 -6.01 6.07 -7.62
N SER A 84 -6.59 6.80 -8.56
CA SER A 84 -8.05 6.88 -8.75
C SER A 84 -8.71 5.53 -9.06
N ASP A 85 -7.93 4.58 -9.59
CA ASP A 85 -8.36 3.22 -9.92
C ASP A 85 -8.40 2.28 -8.69
N VAL A 86 -7.85 2.71 -7.56
CA VAL A 86 -7.86 1.94 -6.31
C VAL A 86 -9.09 2.33 -5.49
N ASP A 87 -10.02 1.39 -5.34
CA ASP A 87 -11.15 1.53 -4.41
C ASP A 87 -10.63 1.61 -2.97
N SER A 88 -11.16 2.55 -2.17
CA SER A 88 -10.76 2.75 -0.77
C SER A 88 -10.87 1.46 0.06
N LYS A 89 -11.80 0.56 -0.27
CA LYS A 89 -11.91 -0.76 0.41
C LYS A 89 -10.70 -1.69 0.18
N HIS A 90 -9.87 -1.39 -0.82
CA HIS A 90 -8.66 -2.12 -1.16
C HIS A 90 -7.38 -1.42 -0.66
N VAL A 91 -7.52 -0.37 0.15
CA VAL A 91 -6.41 0.26 0.87
C VAL A 91 -6.26 -0.43 2.22
N PHE A 92 -5.18 -1.20 2.37
CA PHE A 92 -4.86 -1.91 3.59
C PHE A 92 -3.79 -1.16 4.36
N LEU A 93 -4.22 -0.47 5.41
CA LEU A 93 -3.34 0.18 6.37
C LEU A 93 -3.00 -0.82 7.49
N LEU A 94 -1.72 -1.09 7.67
CA LEU A 94 -1.19 -2.10 8.57
C LEU A 94 -0.18 -1.47 9.54
N VAL A 95 -0.06 -2.06 10.72
CA VAL A 95 1.01 -1.76 11.69
C VAL A 95 1.57 -3.07 12.21
N GLU A 96 2.86 -3.10 12.53
CA GLU A 96 3.46 -4.27 13.18
C GLU A 96 3.19 -4.24 14.70
N ARG A 97 2.56 -5.30 15.21
CA ARG A 97 2.31 -5.53 16.63
C ARG A 97 2.76 -6.94 16.98
N ASN A 98 3.67 -7.08 17.96
CA ASN A 98 4.18 -8.38 18.39
C ASN A 98 4.70 -9.27 17.24
N GLY A 99 5.38 -8.66 16.26
CA GLY A 99 5.89 -9.35 15.07
C GLY A 99 4.83 -9.81 14.07
N ARG A 100 3.59 -9.31 14.18
CA ARG A 100 2.49 -9.57 13.25
C ARG A 100 1.98 -8.27 12.64
N LEU A 101 1.72 -8.29 11.34
CA LEU A 101 1.06 -7.18 10.66
C LEU A 101 -0.44 -7.24 10.95
N GLU A 102 -0.94 -6.24 11.67
CA GLU A 102 -2.34 -6.09 12.00
C GLU A 102 -2.94 -4.89 11.26
N ARG A 103 -4.21 -4.98 10.87
CA ARG A 103 -4.91 -3.81 10.32
C ARG A 103 -5.07 -2.74 11.39
N VAL A 104 -4.80 -1.50 10.99
CA VAL A 104 -5.15 -0.32 11.80
C VAL A 104 -6.68 -0.29 11.89
N LYS A 105 -7.21 -0.35 13.11
CA LYS A 105 -8.63 -0.18 13.39
C LYS A 105 -8.81 1.21 14.00
N GLU A 106 -9.87 1.89 13.59
CA GLU A 106 -10.36 3.11 14.26
C GLU A 106 -10.63 2.85 15.75
#